data_AF-M7TTA7-F1
#
_entry.id   AF-M7TTA7-F1
#
_cell.length_a   1.000
_cell.length_b   1.000
_cell.length_c   1.000
_cell.angle_alpha   90.00
_cell.angle_beta   90.00
_cell.angle_gamma   90.00
#
_symmetry.space_group_name_H-M   'P 1'
#
loop_
_entity.id
_entity.type
_entity.pdbx_description
1 polymer ?
#
loop_
_entity_poly.entity_id
_entity_poly.type
_entity_poly.pdbx_seq_one_letter_code
_entity_poly.pdbx_strand_id
1 'polypeptide(L)'
;MSLQVESQDIGSESRDIEDEIHELEKKLAAAKARLGDRTSSSPPSKNRDPIAIDNVLSPQSNHFLLLLSDSALPLGSFAFSSGLESYLAHTKPRSSFPDFLAFSLSSYASTTLPFVLAAHRNPRDLVDLDDAQDASIMCTVGRRASIAQGRALLSIWDRSFSSALSTGLTTSAPVDGVDTLKEFSMLLKSISSAPKTTSGEIPPVSAHLAPLFGAITSTVGMSLEQTAYVFMLSHVKALLSAAVRASMFGPYHAQKVLASGEVQIGIKEAIEREWNTKVEDAGQSVPVMDLWIGRHEMLYSRIFNS
;
A
#
# COMPACT_ATOMS: atom_id res chain seq x y z
N MET A 1 -41.11 70.00 -18.76
CA MET A 1 -41.18 68.87 -19.70
C MET A 1 -40.04 67.87 -19.42
N SER A 2 -39.80 67.54 -18.14
CA SER A 2 -38.66 66.69 -17.74
C SER A 2 -38.98 65.68 -16.63
N LEU A 3 -40.22 65.64 -16.11
CA LEU A 3 -40.62 64.73 -15.02
C LEU A 3 -41.46 63.54 -15.49
N GLN A 4 -41.80 63.47 -16.79
CA GLN A 4 -42.74 62.48 -17.32
C GLN A 4 -42.06 61.37 -18.15
N VAL A 5 -40.79 61.55 -18.48
CA VAL A 5 -39.96 60.54 -19.18
C VAL A 5 -39.29 59.60 -18.16
N GLU A 6 -38.81 60.14 -17.03
CA GLU A 6 -38.16 59.35 -15.96
C GLU A 6 -39.10 58.33 -15.28
N SER A 7 -40.39 58.64 -15.15
CA SER A 7 -41.36 57.72 -14.53
C SER A 7 -41.78 56.54 -15.43
N GLN A 8 -41.62 56.66 -16.76
CA GLN A 8 -41.87 55.55 -17.68
C GLN A 8 -40.69 54.59 -17.77
N ASP A 9 -39.46 55.10 -17.60
CA ASP A 9 -38.23 54.30 -17.64
C ASP A 9 -38.09 53.40 -16.41
N ILE A 10 -38.35 53.95 -15.21
CA ILE A 10 -38.36 53.19 -13.94
C ILE A 10 -39.43 52.09 -13.96
N GLY A 11 -40.57 52.34 -14.60
CA GLY A 11 -41.65 51.36 -14.75
C GLY A 11 -41.33 50.23 -15.73
N SER A 12 -40.41 50.45 -16.68
CA SER A 12 -39.87 49.41 -17.57
C SER A 12 -38.82 48.59 -16.84
N GLU A 13 -37.85 49.24 -16.20
CA GLU A 13 -36.81 48.55 -15.43
C GLU A 13 -37.39 47.70 -14.29
N SER A 14 -38.44 48.19 -13.61
CA SER A 14 -39.08 47.42 -12.55
C SER A 14 -39.84 46.19 -13.09
N ARG A 15 -40.35 46.23 -14.32
CA ARG A 15 -40.98 45.07 -14.97
C ARG A 15 -39.94 44.08 -15.46
N ASP A 16 -38.82 44.57 -16.00
CA ASP A 16 -37.70 43.71 -16.41
C ASP A 16 -37.11 42.97 -15.20
N ILE A 17 -37.03 43.64 -14.03
CA ILE A 17 -36.62 43.01 -12.76
C ILE A 17 -37.68 42.01 -12.27
N GLU A 18 -38.98 42.32 -12.37
CA GLU A 18 -40.06 41.38 -12.02
C GLU A 18 -40.04 40.12 -12.90
N ASP A 19 -39.79 40.29 -14.21
CA ASP A 19 -39.65 39.19 -15.15
C ASP A 19 -38.38 38.37 -14.87
N GLU A 20 -37.26 39.02 -14.51
CA GLU A 20 -36.04 38.35 -14.07
C GLU A 20 -36.26 37.55 -12.78
N ILE A 21 -36.97 38.11 -11.80
CA ILE A 21 -37.33 37.41 -10.57
C ILE A 21 -38.17 36.17 -10.89
N HIS A 22 -39.16 36.29 -11.78
CA HIS A 22 -40.00 35.17 -12.16
C HIS A 22 -39.22 34.07 -12.91
N GLU A 23 -38.27 34.44 -13.77
CA GLU A 23 -37.31 33.53 -14.42
C GLU A 23 -36.43 32.81 -13.38
N LEU A 24 -35.92 33.54 -12.39
CA LEU A 24 -35.09 33.00 -11.31
C LEU A 24 -35.87 32.07 -10.38
N GLU A 25 -37.12 32.39 -10.05
CA GLU A 25 -38.01 31.54 -9.28
C GLU A 25 -38.31 30.22 -10.02
N LYS A 26 -38.53 30.29 -11.34
CA LYS A 26 -38.70 29.08 -12.17
C LYS A 26 -37.43 28.23 -12.21
N LYS A 27 -36.25 28.85 -12.32
CA LYS A 27 -34.94 28.16 -12.24
C LYS A 27 -34.73 27.54 -10.86
N LEU A 28 -35.12 28.23 -9.79
CA LEU A 28 -35.04 27.74 -8.42
C LEU A 28 -36.01 26.58 -8.16
N ALA A 29 -37.23 26.62 -8.70
CA ALA A 29 -38.17 25.51 -8.64
C ALA A 29 -37.63 24.28 -9.38
N ALA A 30 -37.05 24.46 -10.58
CA ALA A 30 -36.41 23.38 -11.33
C ALA A 30 -35.18 22.81 -10.60
N ALA A 31 -34.37 23.66 -9.97
CA ALA A 31 -33.23 23.24 -9.16
C ALA A 31 -33.68 22.49 -7.88
N LYS A 32 -34.74 22.95 -7.21
CA LYS A 32 -35.36 22.26 -6.06
C LYS A 32 -35.96 20.92 -6.46
N ALA A 33 -36.57 20.80 -7.63
CA ALA A 33 -37.06 19.51 -8.15
C ALA A 33 -35.90 18.53 -8.43
N ARG A 34 -34.80 19.01 -9.05
CA ARG A 34 -33.57 18.21 -9.24
C ARG A 34 -32.90 17.83 -7.92
N LEU A 35 -32.95 18.71 -6.92
CA LEU A 35 -32.47 18.42 -5.57
C LEU A 35 -33.39 17.39 -4.88
N GLY A 36 -34.70 17.50 -5.06
CA GLY A 36 -35.72 16.57 -4.59
C GLY A 36 -35.52 15.16 -5.15
N ASP A 37 -35.18 15.02 -6.43
CA ASP A 37 -34.80 13.74 -7.04
C ASP A 37 -33.46 13.20 -6.53
N ARG A 38 -32.52 14.07 -6.14
CA ARG A 38 -31.26 13.67 -5.50
C ARG A 38 -31.40 13.34 -4.01
N THR A 39 -32.39 13.92 -3.32
CA THR A 39 -32.70 13.60 -1.93
C THR A 39 -33.66 12.42 -1.80
N SER A 40 -34.50 12.14 -2.80
CA SER A 40 -35.23 10.87 -2.93
C SER A 40 -34.32 9.73 -3.42
N SER A 41 -33.18 10.06 -4.04
CA SER A 41 -32.04 9.16 -4.27
C SER A 41 -30.94 9.27 -3.19
N SER A 42 -31.24 9.83 -2.01
CA SER A 42 -30.40 9.58 -0.83
C SER A 42 -30.69 8.18 -0.32
N PRO A 43 -29.65 7.43 0.11
CA PRO A 43 -29.84 6.10 0.68
C PRO A 43 -30.87 6.19 1.82
N PRO A 44 -31.63 5.12 2.10
CA PRO A 44 -32.48 5.10 3.27
C PRO A 44 -31.65 5.55 4.47
N SER A 45 -32.32 6.28 5.37
CA SER A 45 -31.75 6.69 6.65
C SER A 45 -30.84 5.57 7.16
N LYS A 46 -29.62 5.94 7.58
CA LYS A 46 -28.88 5.11 8.51
C LYS A 46 -29.72 5.01 9.79
N ASN A 47 -30.78 4.20 9.78
CA ASN A 47 -30.87 3.16 10.77
C ASN A 47 -29.45 2.69 10.92
N ARG A 48 -28.86 2.82 12.11
CA ARG A 48 -27.67 2.06 12.42
C ARG A 48 -28.02 0.65 12.01
N ASP A 49 -27.55 0.23 10.83
CA ASP A 49 -27.48 -1.17 10.51
C ASP A 49 -26.83 -1.75 11.76
N PRO A 50 -27.45 -2.74 12.42
CA PRO A 50 -26.74 -3.44 13.48
C PRO A 50 -25.40 -3.80 12.84
N ILE A 51 -24.31 -3.24 13.38
CA ILE A 51 -22.92 -3.35 12.89
C ILE A 51 -22.86 -4.61 12.06
N ALA A 52 -22.81 -4.52 10.71
CA ALA A 52 -22.97 -5.71 9.88
C ALA A 52 -21.86 -6.69 10.27
N ILE A 53 -22.21 -7.61 11.17
CA ILE A 53 -21.26 -8.50 11.84
C ILE A 53 -20.60 -9.38 10.77
N ASP A 54 -21.30 -9.59 9.65
CA ASP A 54 -20.86 -10.35 8.49
C ASP A 54 -19.56 -9.83 7.85
N ASN A 55 -19.28 -8.52 7.86
CA ASN A 55 -18.02 -8.00 7.31
C ASN A 55 -16.86 -8.12 8.30
N VAL A 56 -17.13 -8.02 9.60
CA VAL A 56 -16.13 -8.22 10.67
C VAL A 56 -15.83 -9.70 10.88
N LEU A 57 -16.77 -10.58 10.53
CA LEU A 57 -16.66 -12.03 10.70
C LEU A 57 -16.41 -12.78 9.39
N SER A 58 -16.05 -12.14 8.26
CA SER A 58 -15.56 -12.89 7.09
C SER A 58 -14.38 -13.74 7.56
N PRO A 59 -14.56 -15.07 7.78
CA PRO A 59 -13.60 -15.83 8.58
C PRO A 59 -12.29 -15.94 7.82
N GLN A 60 -12.37 -15.91 6.49
CA GLN A 60 -11.27 -16.12 5.57
C GLN A 60 -10.40 -14.87 5.37
N SER A 61 -11.00 -13.70 5.14
CA SER A 61 -10.23 -12.44 4.99
C SER A 61 -9.46 -12.11 6.27
N ASN A 62 -10.11 -12.26 7.42
CA ASN A 62 -9.46 -12.09 8.72
C ASN A 62 -8.40 -13.16 8.99
N HIS A 63 -8.65 -14.41 8.58
CA HIS A 63 -7.66 -15.47 8.74
C HIS A 63 -6.38 -15.17 7.96
N PHE A 64 -6.48 -14.83 6.67
CA PHE A 64 -5.31 -14.47 5.88
C PHE A 64 -4.66 -13.17 6.32
N LEU A 65 -5.44 -12.19 6.79
CA LEU A 65 -4.90 -10.98 7.43
C LEU A 65 -4.02 -11.34 8.62
N LEU A 66 -4.49 -12.21 9.51
CA LEU A 66 -3.72 -12.65 10.67
C LEU A 66 -2.45 -13.41 10.25
N LEU A 67 -2.57 -14.35 9.30
CA LEU A 67 -1.43 -15.11 8.77
C LEU A 67 -0.36 -14.21 8.14
N LEU A 68 -0.77 -13.26 7.30
CA LEU A 68 0.14 -12.33 6.62
C LEU A 68 0.70 -11.26 7.54
N SER A 69 0.02 -10.98 8.66
CA SER A 69 0.51 -10.08 9.71
C SER A 69 1.44 -10.75 10.73
N ASP A 70 1.60 -12.08 10.67
CA ASP A 70 2.41 -12.83 11.62
C ASP A 70 3.90 -12.56 11.42
N SER A 71 4.59 -12.19 12.50
CA SER A 71 6.04 -12.02 12.51
C SER A 71 6.83 -13.32 12.27
N ALA A 72 6.19 -14.48 12.47
CA ALA A 72 6.79 -15.80 12.22
C ALA A 72 6.60 -16.28 10.77
N LEU A 73 5.92 -15.50 9.92
CA LEU A 73 5.78 -15.84 8.49
C LEU A 73 7.19 -16.01 7.88
N PRO A 74 7.50 -17.14 7.22
CA PRO A 74 8.86 -17.51 6.84
C PRO A 74 9.35 -16.77 5.57
N LEU A 75 9.27 -15.44 5.58
CA LEU A 75 9.79 -14.56 4.53
C LEU A 75 11.29 -14.28 4.67
N GLY A 76 11.89 -14.66 5.81
CA GLY A 76 13.27 -14.32 6.12
C GLY A 76 13.47 -12.86 6.54
N SER A 77 12.41 -12.08 6.75
CA SER A 77 12.47 -10.65 7.14
C SER A 77 13.28 -10.39 8.41
N PHE A 78 13.37 -11.37 9.31
CA PHE A 78 14.23 -11.32 10.50
C PHE A 78 15.74 -11.25 10.16
N ALA A 79 16.15 -11.70 8.99
CA ALA A 79 17.56 -11.62 8.59
C ALA A 79 17.97 -10.20 8.17
N PHE A 80 17.03 -9.30 7.88
CA PHE A 80 17.29 -7.97 7.31
C PHE A 80 17.13 -6.88 8.39
N SER A 81 18.00 -5.86 8.34
CA SER A 81 17.92 -4.67 9.21
C SER A 81 17.48 -3.42 8.47
N SER A 82 17.28 -3.50 7.15
CA SER A 82 16.90 -2.40 6.28
C SER A 82 17.76 -1.15 6.47
N GLY A 83 19.08 -1.34 6.65
CA GLY A 83 20.06 -0.26 6.82
C GLY A 83 20.25 0.23 8.27
N LEU A 84 19.53 -0.32 9.25
CA LEU A 84 19.68 0.10 10.66
C LEU A 84 21.10 -0.14 11.20
N GLU A 85 21.73 -1.26 10.85
CA GLU A 85 23.09 -1.57 11.30
C GLU A 85 24.10 -0.52 10.78
N SER A 86 24.00 -0.18 9.49
CA SER A 86 24.79 0.89 8.87
C SER A 86 24.50 2.25 9.49
N TYR A 87 23.23 2.58 9.73
CA TYR A 87 22.83 3.82 10.39
C TYR A 87 23.52 3.94 11.76
N LEU A 88 23.46 2.89 12.58
CA LEU A 88 24.09 2.87 13.91
C LEU A 88 25.61 2.98 13.83
N ALA A 89 26.24 2.35 12.83
CA ALA A 89 27.69 2.43 12.64
C ALA A 89 28.15 3.86 12.28
N HIS A 90 27.34 4.63 11.55
CA HIS A 90 27.76 5.92 10.99
C HIS A 90 27.20 7.15 11.72
N THR A 91 26.22 6.98 12.62
CA THR A 91 25.59 8.11 13.34
C THR A 91 25.91 8.17 14.83
N LYS A 92 26.74 7.25 15.34
CA LYS A 92 27.19 7.27 16.74
C LYS A 92 27.93 8.58 17.08
N PRO A 93 27.68 9.17 18.27
CA PRO A 93 26.79 8.70 19.36
C PRO A 93 25.34 9.20 19.26
N ARG A 94 24.96 9.90 18.19
CA ARG A 94 23.67 10.58 18.02
C ARG A 94 22.56 9.70 17.42
N SER A 95 22.76 8.39 17.35
CA SER A 95 21.79 7.48 16.75
C SER A 95 20.47 7.45 17.53
N SER A 96 19.38 7.73 16.82
CA SER A 96 18.01 7.77 17.35
C SER A 96 17.14 6.79 16.55
N PHE A 97 16.51 5.83 17.24
CA PHE A 97 15.60 4.89 16.59
C PHE A 97 14.31 5.55 16.08
N PRO A 98 13.66 6.47 16.82
CA PRO A 98 12.49 7.18 16.30
C PRO A 98 12.76 7.93 14.99
N ASP A 99 13.90 8.60 14.87
CA ASP A 99 14.28 9.31 13.64
C ASP A 99 14.52 8.33 12.48
N PHE A 100 15.25 7.24 12.75
CA PHE A 100 15.46 6.20 11.75
C PHE A 100 14.15 5.54 11.31
N LEU A 101 13.24 5.29 12.25
CA LEU A 101 11.93 4.72 11.96
C LEU A 101 11.11 5.66 11.05
N ALA A 102 11.11 6.97 11.33
CA ALA A 102 10.43 7.96 10.49
C ALA A 102 11.01 8.00 9.07
N PHE A 103 12.35 8.04 8.94
CA PHE A 103 13.02 7.99 7.63
C PHE A 103 12.74 6.69 6.88
N SER A 104 12.82 5.56 7.57
CA SER A 104 12.59 4.24 6.98
C SER A 104 11.14 4.06 6.55
N LEU A 105 10.18 4.55 7.34
CA LEU A 105 8.76 4.48 7.00
C LEU A 105 8.42 5.35 5.79
N SER A 106 8.94 6.59 5.74
CA SER A 106 8.76 7.48 4.59
C SER A 106 9.35 6.87 3.32
N SER A 107 10.59 6.40 3.42
CA SER A 107 11.33 5.78 2.31
C SER A 107 10.65 4.51 1.80
N TYR A 108 10.26 3.61 2.71
CA TYR A 108 9.62 2.35 2.35
C TYR A 108 8.24 2.58 1.73
N ALA A 109 7.45 3.52 2.27
CA ALA A 109 6.17 3.89 1.69
C ALA A 109 6.33 4.39 0.25
N SER A 110 7.17 5.40 0.01
CA SER A 110 7.27 6.02 -1.32
C SER A 110 7.89 5.11 -2.39
N THR A 111 8.69 4.12 -2.00
CA THR A 111 9.38 3.20 -2.93
C THR A 111 8.65 1.89 -3.18
N THR A 112 7.83 1.41 -2.24
CA THR A 112 7.24 0.06 -2.33
C THR A 112 5.72 0.03 -2.24
N LEU A 113 5.10 0.95 -1.50
CA LEU A 113 3.65 0.94 -1.31
C LEU A 113 2.86 1.16 -2.61
N PRO A 114 3.25 2.07 -3.53
CA PRO A 114 2.57 2.21 -4.83
C PRO A 114 2.46 0.90 -5.61
N PHE A 115 3.51 0.07 -5.59
CA PHE A 115 3.51 -1.23 -6.25
C PHE A 115 2.58 -2.25 -5.57
N VAL A 116 2.52 -2.25 -4.24
CA VAL A 116 1.55 -3.07 -3.49
C VAL A 116 0.12 -2.68 -3.87
N LEU A 117 -0.17 -1.38 -3.86
CA LEU A 117 -1.51 -0.87 -4.16
C LEU A 117 -1.92 -1.13 -5.61
N ALA A 118 -1.00 -0.95 -6.56
CA ALA A 118 -1.24 -1.22 -7.98
C ALA A 118 -1.53 -2.72 -8.21
N ALA A 119 -0.68 -3.61 -7.68
CA ALA A 119 -0.87 -5.06 -7.84
C ALA A 119 -2.13 -5.57 -7.11
N HIS A 120 -2.52 -4.93 -6.01
CA HIS A 120 -3.78 -5.28 -5.32
C HIS A 120 -5.00 -4.89 -6.15
N ARG A 121 -4.98 -3.68 -6.74
CA ARG A 121 -6.07 -3.16 -7.59
C ARG A 121 -6.22 -3.95 -8.89
N ASN A 122 -5.11 -4.32 -9.52
CA ASN A 122 -5.12 -5.12 -10.75
C ASN A 122 -4.01 -6.19 -10.71
N PRO A 123 -4.32 -7.40 -10.20
CA PRO A 123 -3.33 -8.48 -10.14
C PRO A 123 -2.76 -8.89 -11.50
N ARG A 124 -3.50 -8.67 -12.60
CA ARG A 124 -3.06 -9.01 -13.97
C ARG A 124 -1.77 -8.30 -14.40
N ASP A 125 -1.51 -7.12 -13.85
CA ASP A 125 -0.33 -6.32 -14.19
C ASP A 125 0.91 -6.79 -13.40
N LEU A 126 0.83 -7.90 -12.65
CA LEU A 126 1.88 -8.36 -11.74
C LEU A 126 3.26 -8.50 -12.41
N VAL A 127 3.32 -8.98 -13.65
CA VAL A 127 4.60 -9.14 -14.39
C VAL A 127 5.21 -7.76 -14.68
N ASP A 128 4.42 -6.84 -15.22
CA ASP A 128 4.88 -5.48 -15.56
C ASP A 128 5.24 -4.69 -14.30
N LEU A 129 4.50 -4.88 -13.21
CA LEU A 129 4.78 -4.25 -11.92
C LEU A 129 6.04 -4.81 -11.25
N ASP A 130 6.32 -6.10 -11.42
CA ASP A 130 7.56 -6.73 -10.95
C ASP A 130 8.79 -6.18 -11.69
N ASP A 131 8.71 -6.08 -13.03
CA ASP A 131 9.76 -5.51 -13.86
C ASP A 131 9.98 -4.01 -13.56
N ALA A 132 8.89 -3.23 -13.47
CA ALA A 132 8.97 -1.81 -13.12
C ALA A 132 9.55 -1.59 -11.72
N GLN A 133 9.20 -2.44 -10.75
CA GLN A 133 9.81 -2.34 -9.43
C GLN A 133 11.29 -2.71 -9.48
N ASP A 134 11.67 -3.78 -10.17
CA ASP A 134 13.07 -4.15 -10.35
C ASP A 134 13.85 -2.97 -10.94
N ALA A 135 13.35 -2.33 -12.00
CA ALA A 135 13.97 -1.15 -12.60
C ALA A 135 14.09 0.04 -11.64
N SER A 136 13.15 0.22 -10.72
CA SER A 136 13.11 1.33 -9.76
C SER A 136 14.10 1.20 -8.59
N ILE A 137 14.45 -0.02 -8.17
CA ILE A 137 15.28 -0.23 -6.99
C ILE A 137 16.77 -0.12 -7.35
N MET A 138 17.35 1.05 -7.07
CA MET A 138 18.78 1.34 -7.34
C MET A 138 19.72 0.61 -6.38
N CYS A 139 19.33 0.46 -5.11
CA CYS A 139 20.15 -0.19 -4.11
C CYS A 139 20.18 -1.70 -4.31
N THR A 140 21.31 -2.26 -4.72
CA THR A 140 21.48 -3.70 -5.01
C THR A 140 21.18 -4.58 -3.81
N VAL A 141 21.55 -4.13 -2.62
CA VAL A 141 21.27 -4.82 -1.35
C VAL A 141 19.76 -4.88 -1.10
N GLY A 142 19.07 -3.73 -1.18
CA GLY A 142 17.62 -3.65 -1.05
C GLY A 142 16.88 -4.45 -2.11
N ARG A 143 17.39 -4.45 -3.36
CA ARG A 143 16.84 -5.26 -4.46
C ARG A 143 16.89 -6.75 -4.14
N ARG A 144 18.04 -7.27 -3.72
CA ARG A 144 18.19 -8.67 -3.34
C ARG A 144 17.31 -9.06 -2.15
N ALA A 145 17.18 -8.18 -1.15
CA ALA A 145 16.30 -8.40 -0.02
C ALA A 145 14.84 -8.53 -0.47
N SER A 146 14.37 -7.60 -1.31
CA SER A 146 13.01 -7.62 -1.88
C SER A 146 12.74 -8.90 -2.68
N ILE A 147 13.68 -9.33 -3.54
CA ILE A 147 13.57 -10.57 -4.31
C ILE A 147 13.55 -11.80 -3.40
N ALA A 148 14.43 -11.86 -2.41
CA ALA A 148 14.49 -12.99 -1.48
C ALA A 148 13.18 -13.15 -0.71
N GLN A 149 12.63 -12.05 -0.20
CA GLN A 149 11.35 -12.05 0.52
C GLN A 149 10.16 -12.37 -0.40
N GLY A 150 10.12 -11.82 -1.61
CA GLY A 150 9.06 -12.09 -2.58
C GLY A 150 9.04 -13.54 -3.06
N ARG A 151 10.21 -14.13 -3.35
CA ARG A 151 10.33 -15.57 -3.66
C ARG A 151 9.88 -16.46 -2.52
N ALA A 152 10.22 -16.10 -1.28
CA ALA A 152 9.74 -16.82 -0.10
C ALA A 152 8.22 -16.73 0.02
N LEU A 153 7.64 -15.55 -0.19
CA LEU A 153 6.18 -15.35 -0.17
C LEU A 153 5.48 -16.18 -1.26
N LEU A 154 5.99 -16.17 -2.49
CA LEU A 154 5.45 -16.99 -3.58
C LEU A 154 5.56 -18.49 -3.29
N SER A 155 6.64 -18.93 -2.62
CA SER A 155 6.75 -20.32 -2.18
C SER A 155 5.71 -20.69 -1.11
N ILE A 156 5.34 -19.78 -0.22
CA ILE A 156 4.26 -20.00 0.76
C ILE A 156 2.92 -20.08 0.04
N TRP A 157 2.71 -19.20 -0.95
CA TRP A 157 1.53 -19.23 -1.81
C TRP A 157 1.33 -20.59 -2.48
N ASP A 158 2.35 -21.05 -3.23
CA ASP A 158 2.34 -22.31 -3.98
C ASP A 158 2.09 -23.53 -3.07
N ARG A 159 2.68 -23.53 -1.86
CA ARG A 159 2.65 -24.70 -0.95
C ARG A 159 1.45 -24.72 -0.01
N SER A 160 0.84 -23.58 0.28
CA SER A 160 -0.13 -23.46 1.38
C SER A 160 -1.37 -22.68 0.98
N PHE A 161 -1.23 -21.42 0.56
CA PHE A 161 -2.41 -20.55 0.39
C PHE A 161 -3.27 -20.95 -0.81
N SER A 162 -2.66 -21.33 -1.94
CA SER A 162 -3.38 -21.75 -3.14
C SER A 162 -4.26 -22.99 -2.88
N SER A 163 -3.74 -23.97 -2.12
CA SER A 163 -4.52 -25.16 -1.74
C SER A 163 -5.67 -24.82 -0.80
N ALA A 164 -5.44 -23.96 0.19
CA ALA A 164 -6.45 -23.56 1.17
C ALA A 164 -7.63 -22.80 0.53
N LEU A 165 -7.35 -21.99 -0.50
CA LEU A 165 -8.38 -21.31 -1.30
C LEU A 165 -9.21 -22.29 -2.14
N SER A 166 -8.58 -23.35 -2.67
CA SER A 166 -9.22 -24.33 -3.56
C SER A 166 -10.15 -25.31 -2.82
N THR A 167 -9.93 -25.56 -1.52
CA THR A 167 -10.66 -26.55 -0.72
C THR A 167 -12.05 -26.11 -0.20
N GLY A 168 -12.59 -24.99 -0.69
CA GLY A 168 -14.02 -24.70 -0.55
C GLY A 168 -14.44 -23.84 0.64
N LEU A 169 -14.06 -22.55 0.63
CA LEU A 169 -14.75 -21.51 1.42
C LEU A 169 -15.19 -20.29 0.59
N THR A 170 -15.10 -20.32 -0.75
CA THR A 170 -15.33 -19.15 -1.59
C THR A 170 -16.37 -19.39 -2.69
N THR A 171 -17.35 -18.49 -2.77
CA THR A 171 -18.23 -18.31 -3.94
C THR A 171 -17.78 -17.12 -4.80
N SER A 172 -16.67 -16.45 -4.45
CA SER A 172 -16.24 -15.21 -5.14
C SER A 172 -14.77 -14.83 -4.89
N ALA A 173 -13.84 -15.78 -4.79
CA ALA A 173 -12.43 -15.40 -4.99
C ALA A 173 -12.29 -14.94 -6.45
N PRO A 174 -11.54 -13.85 -6.76
CA PRO A 174 -11.25 -13.50 -8.13
C PRO A 174 -10.43 -14.66 -8.73
N VAL A 175 -11.09 -15.55 -9.48
CA VAL A 175 -10.46 -16.71 -10.17
C VAL A 175 -9.20 -16.27 -10.91
N ASP A 176 -9.29 -15.07 -11.47
CA ASP A 176 -8.24 -14.31 -12.15
C ASP A 176 -6.92 -14.16 -11.37
N GLY A 177 -6.98 -13.93 -10.05
CA GLY A 177 -5.78 -13.75 -9.24
C GLY A 177 -4.98 -15.04 -9.03
N VAL A 178 -5.68 -16.17 -8.88
CA VAL A 178 -5.04 -17.49 -8.72
C VAL A 178 -4.32 -17.90 -10.00
N ASP A 179 -4.96 -17.70 -11.16
CA ASP A 179 -4.37 -17.99 -12.46
C ASP A 179 -3.16 -17.10 -12.72
N THR A 180 -3.25 -15.80 -12.44
CA THR A 180 -2.12 -14.86 -12.58
C THR A 180 -0.91 -15.28 -11.74
N LEU A 181 -1.12 -15.65 -10.46
CA LEU A 181 -0.03 -16.10 -9.59
C LEU A 181 0.57 -17.44 -10.05
N LYS A 182 -0.25 -18.32 -10.61
CA LYS A 182 0.21 -19.59 -11.19
C LYS A 182 1.05 -19.35 -12.44
N GLU A 183 0.63 -18.46 -13.33
CA GLU A 183 1.41 -18.03 -14.50
C GLU A 183 2.74 -17.41 -14.09
N PHE A 184 2.72 -16.50 -13.11
CA PHE A 184 3.93 -15.90 -12.55
C PHE A 184 4.89 -16.96 -11.98
N SER A 185 4.38 -17.96 -11.25
CA SER A 185 5.17 -19.07 -10.72
C SER A 185 5.78 -19.94 -11.83
N MET A 186 5.07 -20.17 -12.94
CA MET A 186 5.59 -20.88 -14.11
C MET A 186 6.71 -20.09 -14.80
N LEU A 187 6.53 -18.77 -14.98
CA LEU A 187 7.57 -17.87 -15.51
C LEU A 187 8.83 -17.88 -14.63
N LEU A 188 8.67 -17.86 -13.31
CA LEU A 188 9.82 -17.91 -12.39
C LEU A 188 10.57 -19.25 -12.45
N LYS A 189 9.85 -20.36 -12.61
CA LYS A 189 10.43 -21.72 -12.70
C LYS A 189 11.16 -21.94 -14.03
N SER A 190 10.68 -21.36 -15.13
CA SER A 190 11.32 -21.50 -16.45
C SER A 190 12.76 -20.97 -16.44
N ILE A 191 13.05 -19.92 -15.65
CA ILE A 191 14.40 -19.37 -15.43
C ILE A 191 15.34 -20.42 -14.81
N SER A 192 14.86 -21.18 -13.83
CA SER A 192 15.70 -22.17 -13.13
C SER A 192 16.03 -23.39 -14.01
N SER A 193 15.21 -23.65 -15.03
CA SER A 193 15.43 -24.72 -16.02
C SER A 193 16.23 -24.29 -17.25
N ALA A 194 16.45 -22.98 -17.46
CA ALA A 194 17.16 -22.47 -18.62
C ALA A 194 18.66 -22.85 -18.58
N PRO A 195 19.29 -23.20 -19.72
CA PRO A 195 20.71 -23.51 -19.77
C PRO A 195 21.57 -22.32 -19.32
N LYS A 196 22.59 -22.55 -18.48
CA LYS A 196 23.54 -21.51 -18.00
C LYS A 196 24.28 -20.73 -19.13
N THR A 197 24.13 -21.16 -20.38
CA THR A 197 24.71 -20.52 -21.57
C THR A 197 23.96 -19.26 -22.03
N THR A 198 22.75 -19.00 -21.52
CA THR A 198 22.00 -17.75 -21.77
C THR A 198 22.37 -16.64 -20.78
N SER A 199 23.65 -16.57 -20.37
CA SER A 199 24.17 -15.71 -19.30
C SER A 199 24.11 -14.18 -19.56
N GLY A 200 23.25 -13.73 -20.47
CA GLY A 200 22.92 -12.33 -20.73
C GLY A 200 21.44 -12.06 -21.04
N GLU A 201 20.55 -13.07 -20.97
CA GLU A 201 19.11 -12.82 -21.10
C GLU A 201 18.55 -12.30 -19.77
N ILE A 202 17.80 -11.20 -19.86
CA ILE A 202 17.14 -10.57 -18.71
C ILE A 202 16.06 -11.55 -18.22
N PRO A 203 16.04 -11.92 -16.92
CA PRO A 203 14.98 -12.77 -16.38
C PRO A 203 13.61 -12.13 -16.64
N PRO A 204 12.60 -12.90 -17.11
CA PRO A 204 11.27 -12.35 -17.38
C PRO A 204 10.56 -11.86 -16.11
N VAL A 205 10.94 -12.39 -14.94
CA VAL A 205 10.43 -11.99 -13.62
C VAL A 205 11.51 -12.15 -12.55
N SER A 206 11.53 -11.22 -11.59
CA SER A 206 12.44 -11.18 -10.44
C SER A 206 11.80 -11.76 -9.18
N ALA A 207 10.49 -11.54 -9.00
CA ALA A 207 9.67 -11.90 -7.83
C ALA A 207 9.94 -11.02 -6.59
N HIS A 208 9.72 -9.72 -6.74
CA HIS A 208 9.77 -8.71 -5.69
C HIS A 208 8.60 -8.82 -4.70
N LEU A 209 8.88 -8.48 -3.45
CA LEU A 209 7.92 -8.59 -2.36
C LEU A 209 6.66 -7.74 -2.58
N ALA A 210 6.78 -6.49 -3.04
CA ALA A 210 5.65 -5.55 -3.03
C ALA A 210 4.52 -5.92 -4.01
N PRO A 211 4.77 -6.10 -5.33
CA PRO A 211 3.77 -6.57 -6.28
C PRO A 211 3.17 -7.91 -5.86
N LEU A 212 4.00 -8.87 -5.44
CA LEU A 212 3.53 -10.17 -5.00
C LEU A 212 2.64 -10.09 -3.76
N PHE A 213 3.00 -9.26 -2.78
CA PHE A 213 2.19 -9.06 -1.58
C PHE A 213 0.82 -8.50 -1.96
N GLY A 214 0.76 -7.47 -2.81
CA GLY A 214 -0.49 -6.88 -3.28
C GLY A 214 -1.37 -7.86 -4.07
N ALA A 215 -0.79 -8.60 -5.01
CA ALA A 215 -1.52 -9.59 -5.80
C ALA A 215 -2.06 -10.74 -4.92
N ILE A 216 -1.24 -11.25 -3.98
CA ILE A 216 -1.66 -12.32 -3.06
C ILE A 216 -2.78 -11.82 -2.14
N THR A 217 -2.64 -10.65 -1.51
CA THR A 217 -3.64 -10.13 -0.58
C THR A 217 -4.97 -9.82 -1.26
N SER A 218 -4.94 -9.37 -2.53
CA SER A 218 -6.14 -9.23 -3.38
C SER A 218 -6.80 -10.58 -3.64
N THR A 219 -6.00 -11.59 -4.00
CA THR A 219 -6.50 -12.94 -4.31
C THR A 219 -7.13 -13.64 -3.10
N VAL A 220 -6.60 -13.43 -1.88
CA VAL A 220 -7.17 -13.97 -0.64
C VAL A 220 -8.34 -13.14 -0.09
N GLY A 221 -8.71 -12.02 -0.76
CA GLY A 221 -9.86 -11.20 -0.40
C GLY A 221 -9.63 -10.24 0.77
N MET A 222 -8.38 -9.85 1.06
CA MET A 222 -8.11 -8.74 1.98
C MET A 222 -8.45 -7.41 1.33
N SER A 223 -8.98 -6.45 2.10
CA SER A 223 -9.23 -5.10 1.58
C SER A 223 -7.92 -4.39 1.22
N LEU A 224 -8.00 -3.35 0.40
CA LEU A 224 -6.85 -2.55 0.01
C LEU A 224 -6.23 -1.83 1.23
N GLU A 225 -7.07 -1.33 2.14
CA GLU A 225 -6.67 -0.67 3.39
C GLU A 225 -5.96 -1.66 4.34
N GLN A 226 -6.53 -2.87 4.49
CA GLN A 226 -5.93 -3.93 5.29
C GLN A 226 -4.56 -4.33 4.75
N THR A 227 -4.46 -4.49 3.43
CA THR A 227 -3.21 -4.81 2.72
C THR A 227 -2.15 -3.75 2.99
N ALA A 228 -2.47 -2.47 2.75
CA ALA A 228 -1.54 -1.36 2.93
C ALA A 228 -1.04 -1.28 4.38
N TYR A 229 -1.96 -1.39 5.35
CA TYR A 229 -1.60 -1.30 6.77
C TYR A 229 -0.74 -2.48 7.23
N VAL A 230 -1.10 -3.72 6.87
CA VAL A 230 -0.31 -4.90 7.24
C VAL A 230 1.07 -4.84 6.60
N PHE A 231 1.18 -4.43 5.34
CA PHE A 231 2.47 -4.30 4.66
C PHE A 231 3.40 -3.30 5.36
N MET A 232 2.90 -2.10 5.68
CA MET A 232 3.68 -1.09 6.39
C MET A 232 4.01 -1.51 7.83
N LEU A 233 3.06 -2.12 8.55
CA LEU A 233 3.27 -2.60 9.91
C LEU A 233 4.30 -3.73 9.97
N SER A 234 4.32 -4.63 8.98
CA SER A 234 5.31 -5.70 8.87
C SER A 234 6.74 -5.17 8.73
N HIS A 235 6.94 -4.07 8.01
CA HIS A 235 8.22 -3.37 7.96
C HIS A 235 8.63 -2.81 9.33
N VAL A 236 7.70 -2.13 10.03
CA VAL A 236 7.97 -1.63 11.39
C VAL A 236 8.32 -2.75 12.37
N LYS A 237 7.60 -3.88 12.32
CA LYS A 237 7.92 -5.08 13.12
C LYS A 237 9.32 -5.60 12.83
N ALA A 238 9.74 -5.65 11.57
CA ALA A 238 11.08 -6.05 11.17
C ALA A 238 12.16 -5.11 11.73
N LEU A 239 11.95 -3.79 11.63
CA LEU A 239 12.87 -2.78 12.17
C LEU A 239 13.01 -2.86 13.69
N LEU A 240 11.90 -3.00 14.41
CA LEU A 240 11.91 -3.16 15.87
C LEU A 240 12.64 -4.43 16.29
N SER A 241 12.39 -5.53 15.57
CA SER A 241 13.11 -6.79 15.77
C SER A 241 14.62 -6.60 15.57
N ALA A 242 15.03 -5.89 14.53
CA ALA A 242 16.43 -5.56 14.28
C ALA A 242 17.03 -4.67 15.38
N ALA A 243 16.31 -3.64 15.84
CA ALA A 243 16.77 -2.75 16.91
C ALA A 243 16.99 -3.49 18.25
N VAL A 244 16.14 -4.46 18.57
CA VAL A 244 16.32 -5.33 19.74
C VAL A 244 17.59 -6.17 19.60
N ARG A 245 17.83 -6.79 18.44
CA ARG A 245 19.06 -7.56 18.18
C ARG A 245 20.32 -6.69 18.19
N ALA A 246 20.21 -5.46 17.70
CA ALA A 246 21.28 -4.46 17.75
C ALA A 246 21.50 -3.87 19.15
N SER A 247 20.78 -4.37 20.17
CA SER A 247 20.89 -3.95 21.57
C SER A 247 20.60 -2.45 21.79
N MET A 248 19.78 -1.83 20.94
CA MET A 248 19.34 -0.45 21.15
C MET A 248 18.36 -0.35 22.33
N PHE A 249 17.47 -1.34 22.47
CA PHE A 249 16.51 -1.47 23.56
C PHE A 249 15.97 -2.91 23.66
N GLY A 250 15.31 -3.22 24.78
CA GLY A 250 14.74 -4.55 25.03
C GLY A 250 13.39 -4.82 24.35
N PRO A 251 12.93 -6.08 24.34
CA PRO A 251 11.69 -6.49 23.66
C PRO A 251 10.41 -5.82 24.19
N TYR A 252 10.33 -5.54 25.50
CA TYR A 252 9.19 -4.80 26.07
C TYR A 252 9.14 -3.35 25.58
N HIS A 253 10.28 -2.71 25.40
CA HIS A 253 10.33 -1.36 24.83
C HIS A 253 9.91 -1.39 23.36
N ALA A 254 10.35 -2.41 22.61
CA ALA A 254 9.92 -2.59 21.22
C ALA A 254 8.39 -2.74 21.10
N GLN A 255 7.77 -3.53 21.99
CA GLN A 255 6.31 -3.65 22.04
C GLN A 255 5.62 -2.35 22.44
N LYS A 256 6.20 -1.58 23.38
CA LYS A 256 5.70 -0.25 23.73
C LYS A 256 5.70 0.69 22.53
N VAL A 257 6.76 0.66 21.70
CA VAL A 257 6.83 1.45 20.46
C VAL A 257 5.82 0.94 19.42
N LEU A 258 5.71 -0.38 19.23
CA LEU A 258 4.76 -0.96 18.28
C LEU A 258 3.29 -0.62 18.62
N ALA A 259 2.95 -0.57 19.91
CA ALA A 259 1.63 -0.22 20.41
C ALA A 259 1.39 1.30 20.51
N SER A 260 2.37 2.12 20.13
CA SER A 260 2.31 3.57 20.32
C SER A 260 1.45 4.25 19.27
N GLY A 261 0.80 5.35 19.66
CA GLY A 261 -0.01 6.16 18.74
C GLY A 261 0.82 6.80 17.63
N GLU A 262 2.09 7.11 17.90
CA GLU A 262 3.02 7.68 16.93
C GLU A 262 3.28 6.73 15.76
N VAL A 263 3.47 5.43 16.03
CA VAL A 263 3.63 4.42 14.96
C VAL A 263 2.35 4.28 14.15
N GLN A 264 1.19 4.22 14.82
CA GLN A 264 -0.09 4.11 14.14
C GLN A 264 -0.37 5.31 13.23
N ILE A 265 -0.13 6.53 13.73
CA ILE A 265 -0.28 7.79 12.98
C ILE A 265 0.71 7.82 11.82
N GLY A 266 1.99 7.51 12.06
CA GLY A 266 3.01 7.53 11.01
C GLY A 266 2.69 6.56 9.87
N ILE A 267 2.20 5.35 10.18
CA ILE A 267 1.76 4.40 9.14
C ILE A 267 0.58 4.96 8.36
N LYS A 268 -0.43 5.50 9.05
CA LYS A 268 -1.62 6.08 8.42
C LYS A 268 -1.26 7.24 7.49
N GLU A 269 -0.44 8.18 7.95
CA GLU A 269 0.02 9.32 7.15
C GLU A 269 0.84 8.87 5.93
N ALA A 270 1.69 7.86 6.09
CA ALA A 270 2.44 7.30 4.97
C ALA A 270 1.53 6.64 3.93
N ILE A 271 0.50 5.91 4.37
CA ILE A 271 -0.49 5.29 3.48
C ILE A 271 -1.33 6.35 2.77
N GLU A 272 -1.82 7.35 3.50
CA GLU A 272 -2.62 8.45 2.94
C GLU A 272 -1.84 9.24 1.88
N ARG A 273 -0.55 9.48 2.15
CA ARG A 273 0.34 10.18 1.21
C ARG A 273 0.51 9.41 -0.10
N GLU A 274 0.72 8.10 -0.04
CA GLU A 274 1.01 7.28 -1.22
C GLU A 274 -0.21 6.61 -1.87
N TRP A 275 -1.42 6.86 -1.33
CA TRP A 275 -2.63 6.11 -1.72
C TRP A 275 -2.92 6.15 -3.23
N ASN A 276 -2.68 7.31 -3.85
CA ASN A 276 -2.91 7.55 -5.27
C ASN A 276 -1.61 7.81 -6.05
N THR A 277 -0.45 7.60 -5.43
CA THR A 277 0.84 7.70 -6.11
C THR A 277 0.91 6.61 -7.17
N LYS A 278 1.24 6.98 -8.40
CA LYS A 278 1.41 6.03 -9.48
C LYS A 278 2.78 5.36 -9.40
N VAL A 279 2.94 4.19 -10.01
CA VAL A 279 4.20 3.44 -9.95
C VAL A 279 5.34 4.16 -10.66
N GLU A 280 5.05 4.96 -11.69
CA GLU A 280 6.03 5.81 -12.37
C GLU A 280 6.54 6.98 -11.50
N ASP A 281 5.77 7.38 -10.50
CA ASP A 281 6.13 8.44 -9.55
C ASP A 281 6.72 7.86 -8.25
N ALA A 282 6.75 6.52 -8.11
CA ALA A 282 7.32 5.85 -6.95
C ALA A 282 8.85 6.02 -6.93
N GLY A 283 9.40 6.35 -5.77
CA GLY A 283 10.81 6.67 -5.67
C GLY A 283 11.31 6.94 -4.26
N GLN A 284 12.63 7.11 -4.14
CA GLN A 284 13.29 7.33 -2.86
C GLN A 284 13.04 8.75 -2.35
N SER A 285 12.23 8.89 -1.30
CA SER A 285 11.96 10.16 -0.63
C SER A 285 13.06 10.57 0.36
N VAL A 286 13.84 9.61 0.84
CA VAL A 286 14.92 9.82 1.82
C VAL A 286 16.23 9.21 1.29
N PRO A 287 17.00 9.94 0.45
CA PRO A 287 18.17 9.39 -0.24
C PRO A 287 19.22 8.72 0.67
N VAL A 288 19.34 9.19 1.91
CA VAL A 288 20.28 8.62 2.89
C VAL A 288 19.91 7.18 3.30
N MET A 289 18.64 6.78 3.17
CA MET A 289 18.21 5.40 3.44
C MET A 289 18.85 4.42 2.46
N ASP A 290 18.86 4.73 1.16
CA ASP A 290 19.52 3.89 0.15
C ASP A 290 21.03 3.78 0.41
N LEU A 291 21.65 4.87 0.87
CA LEU A 291 23.06 4.86 1.22
C LEU A 291 23.33 3.95 2.44
N TRP A 292 22.49 3.99 3.48
CA TRP A 292 22.66 3.11 4.64
C TRP A 292 22.40 1.64 4.31
N ILE A 293 21.37 1.34 3.52
CA ILE A 293 21.10 -0.02 3.06
C ILE A 293 22.28 -0.54 2.22
N GLY A 294 22.75 0.25 1.24
CA GLY A 294 23.85 -0.14 0.36
C GLY A 294 25.19 -0.31 1.09
N ARG A 295 25.48 0.57 2.06
CA ARG A 295 26.71 0.48 2.88
C ARG A 295 26.75 -0.72 3.81
N HIS A 296 25.65 -1.45 3.98
CA HIS A 296 25.62 -2.65 4.82
C HIS A 296 26.66 -3.68 4.39
N GLU A 297 26.88 -3.85 3.08
CA GLU A 297 27.91 -4.76 2.56
C GLU A 297 29.35 -4.37 2.93
N MET A 298 29.56 -3.09 3.24
CA MET A 298 30.88 -2.56 3.57
C MET A 298 31.19 -2.61 5.07
N LEU A 299 30.26 -3.06 5.91
CA LEU A 299 30.48 -3.17 7.35
C LEU A 299 31.45 -4.31 7.66
N TYR A 300 32.48 -4.00 8.46
CA TYR A 300 33.51 -4.97 8.89
C TYR A 300 32.94 -6.13 9.70
N SER A 301 31.95 -5.87 10.56
CA SER A 301 31.22 -6.88 11.33
C SER A 301 29.72 -6.67 11.11
N ARG A 302 29.01 -7.77 10.85
CA ARG A 302 27.60 -7.78 10.48
C ARG A 302 26.86 -8.84 11.29
N ILE A 303 25.74 -8.44 11.91
CA ILE A 303 24.81 -9.38 12.56
C ILE A 303 23.57 -9.65 11.70
N PHE A 304 23.31 -8.81 10.70
CA PHE A 304 22.21 -8.98 9.76
C PHE A 304 22.71 -9.33 8.35
N ASN A 305 21.84 -10.01 7.61
CA ASN A 305 22.06 -10.39 6.23
C ASN A 305 21.63 -9.30 5.24
N SER A 306 21.31 -8.08 5.73
CA SER A 306 20.53 -7.08 4.97
C SER A 306 20.92 -7.01 3.50
#